data_AF-A0A966Y9G7-F1
#
_entry.id   AF-A0A966Y9G7-F1
#
_cell.length_a   1.000
_cell.length_b   1.000
_cell.length_c   1.000
_cell.angle_alpha   90.00
_cell.angle_beta   90.00
_cell.angle_gamma   90.00
#
_symmetry.space_group_name_H-M   'P 1'
#
loop_
_entity.id
_entity.type
_entity.pdbx_description
1 polymer ?
#
loop_
_entity_poly.entity_id
_entity_poly.type
_entity_poly.pdbx_seq_one_letter_code
_entity_poly.pdbx_strand_id
1 'polypeptide(L)'
;GDEDPALAMLSNMSRLIAPSMLGMSVGTLVGKLATTTFGQYDLPLPREPHGRLVLVVSNVDHFADEWSIPRDDMVMWALTHEMVNHAVFSIEPIRARLRSLVEQFAGRVQWFTSPQELVAFPQKVDAAQHHVDGGGIQLPMARSQSLKMCLKVMSETGDPVEPEQGR
;
A
#
# COMPACT_ATOMS: atom_id res chain seq x y z
N GLY A 1 -42.61 27.38 -3.93
CA GLY A 1 -43.80 26.74 -3.35
C GLY A 1 -43.55 25.26 -3.43
N ASP A 2 -43.56 24.62 -2.27
CA ASP A 2 -43.28 23.20 -1.99
C ASP A 2 -41.97 22.63 -2.56
N GLU A 3 -40.92 22.74 -1.76
CA GLU A 3 -39.95 21.67 -1.66
C GLU A 3 -40.69 20.39 -1.24
N ASP A 4 -40.89 19.48 -2.20
CA ASP A 4 -41.63 18.23 -2.00
C ASP A 4 -41.18 17.56 -0.68
N PRO A 5 -42.06 17.34 0.30
CA PRO A 5 -41.68 16.80 1.60
C PRO A 5 -41.01 15.42 1.48
N ALA A 6 -41.30 14.68 0.41
CA ALA A 6 -40.59 13.46 0.05
C ALA A 6 -39.11 13.69 -0.32
N LEU A 7 -38.80 14.76 -1.05
CA LEU A 7 -37.43 15.16 -1.44
C LEU A 7 -36.61 15.64 -0.22
N ALA A 8 -37.24 16.36 0.71
CA ALA A 8 -36.62 16.74 1.98
C ALA A 8 -36.30 15.51 2.85
N MET A 9 -37.21 14.53 2.91
CA MET A 9 -37.00 13.27 3.64
C MET A 9 -35.90 12.41 3.00
N LEU A 10 -35.83 12.34 1.67
CA LEU A 10 -34.74 11.68 0.93
C LEU A 10 -33.39 12.39 1.13
N SER A 11 -33.36 13.72 1.17
CA SER A 11 -32.14 14.49 1.50
C SER A 11 -31.66 14.22 2.92
N ASN A 12 -32.58 14.11 3.88
CA ASN A 12 -32.21 13.80 5.26
C ASN A 12 -31.72 12.35 5.42
N MET A 13 -32.38 11.39 4.74
CA MET A 13 -31.98 9.98 4.75
C MET A 13 -30.64 9.74 4.04
N SER A 14 -30.38 10.42 2.92
CA SER A 14 -29.07 10.34 2.23
C SER A 14 -27.93 10.89 3.07
N ARG A 15 -28.15 11.95 3.86
CA ARG A 15 -27.15 12.45 4.84
C ARG A 15 -26.83 11.44 5.94
N LEU A 16 -27.80 10.59 6.31
CA LEU A 16 -27.60 9.53 7.31
C LEU A 16 -26.92 8.28 6.73
N ILE A 17 -27.14 7.97 5.46
CA ILE A 17 -26.56 6.78 4.79
C ILE A 17 -25.14 7.06 4.26
N ALA A 18 -24.84 8.30 3.86
CA ALA A 18 -23.56 8.68 3.27
C ALA A 18 -22.32 8.33 4.14
N PRO A 19 -22.30 8.54 5.47
CA PRO A 19 -21.17 8.15 6.32
C PRO A 19 -20.92 6.64 6.33
N SER A 20 -21.98 5.83 6.31
CA SER A 20 -21.88 4.36 6.32
C SER A 20 -21.33 3.84 5.00
N MET A 21 -21.74 4.41 3.86
CA MET A 21 -21.21 4.02 2.53
C MET A 21 -19.73 4.39 2.39
N LEU A 22 -19.34 5.58 2.87
CA LEU A 22 -17.94 5.98 2.97
C LEU A 22 -17.11 4.99 3.80
N GLY A 23 -17.61 4.61 4.98
CA GLY A 23 -16.95 3.64 5.85
C GLY A 23 -16.75 2.29 5.17
N MET A 24 -17.75 1.82 4.42
CA MET A 24 -17.66 0.57 3.66
C MET A 24 -16.58 0.64 2.58
N SER A 25 -16.55 1.70 1.77
CA SER A 25 -15.56 1.80 0.69
C SER A 25 -14.13 1.97 1.20
N VAL A 26 -13.92 2.78 2.25
CA VAL A 26 -12.61 2.88 2.90
C VAL A 26 -12.20 1.52 3.48
N GLY A 27 -13.13 0.80 4.11
CA GLY A 27 -12.89 -0.54 4.63
C GLY A 27 -12.44 -1.53 3.56
N THR A 28 -13.10 -1.58 2.40
CA THR A 28 -12.72 -2.46 1.29
C THR A 28 -11.31 -2.15 0.77
N LEU A 29 -10.99 -0.86 0.60
CA LEU A 29 -9.66 -0.44 0.15
C LEU A 29 -8.56 -0.84 1.14
N VAL A 30 -8.79 -0.59 2.44
CA VAL A 30 -7.86 -0.98 3.50
C VAL A 30 -7.73 -2.50 3.56
N GLY A 31 -8.82 -3.25 3.44
CA GLY A 31 -8.81 -4.71 3.39
C GLY A 31 -7.94 -5.24 2.24
N LYS A 32 -8.04 -4.65 1.05
CA LYS A 32 -7.22 -5.04 -0.12
C LYS A 32 -5.73 -4.72 0.07
N LEU A 33 -5.41 -3.61 0.73
CA LEU A 33 -4.03 -3.31 1.10
C LEU A 33 -3.50 -4.32 2.13
N ALA A 34 -4.34 -4.74 3.08
CA ALA A 34 -3.96 -5.71 4.09
C ALA A 34 -3.61 -7.10 3.50
N THR A 35 -4.22 -7.50 2.38
CA THR A 35 -3.92 -8.79 1.72
C THR A 35 -2.64 -8.79 0.89
N THR A 36 -2.06 -7.62 0.62
CA THR A 36 -0.91 -7.47 -0.28
C THR A 36 0.31 -6.83 0.37
N THR A 37 0.15 -6.22 1.54
CA THR A 37 1.27 -5.62 2.28
C THR A 37 2.23 -6.67 2.81
N PHE A 38 3.53 -6.45 2.66
CA PHE A 38 4.53 -7.32 3.29
C PHE A 38 4.85 -6.92 4.72
N GLY A 39 4.63 -5.65 5.09
CA GLY A 39 5.08 -5.15 6.37
C GLY A 39 4.64 -3.73 6.67
N GLN A 40 5.41 -3.07 7.53
CA GLN A 40 5.10 -1.74 8.02
C GLN A 40 5.33 -0.66 6.96
N TYR A 41 6.37 -0.82 6.13
CA TYR A 41 6.83 0.22 5.21
C TYR A 41 6.30 0.10 3.78
N ASP A 42 5.28 -0.74 3.57
CA ASP A 42 4.68 -0.96 2.24
C ASP A 42 3.99 0.30 1.68
N LEU A 43 3.49 1.15 2.58
CA LEU A 43 3.02 2.51 2.27
C LEU A 43 4.10 3.51 2.69
N PRO A 44 4.51 4.45 1.82
CA PRO A 44 5.47 5.51 2.12
C PRO A 44 4.83 6.61 2.98
N LEU A 45 4.22 6.20 4.09
CA LEU A 45 3.67 7.10 5.09
C LEU A 45 4.67 7.20 6.24
N PRO A 46 5.10 8.42 6.60
CA PRO A 46 6.00 8.63 7.71
C PRO A 46 5.30 8.25 9.01
N ARG A 47 5.69 7.10 9.58
CA ARG A 47 5.26 6.63 10.90
C ARG A 47 6.31 6.97 11.95
N GLU A 48 5.92 7.00 13.21
CA GLU A 48 6.89 7.07 14.30
C GLU A 48 7.70 5.77 14.34
N PRO A 49 9.03 5.84 14.54
CA PRO A 49 9.85 4.64 14.62
C PRO A 49 9.56 3.92 15.94
N HIS A 50 8.92 2.77 15.87
CA HIS A 50 8.61 1.92 17.04
C HIS A 50 9.75 0.95 17.40
N GLY A 51 10.92 1.09 16.75
CA GLY A 51 12.11 0.27 16.97
C GLY A 51 11.94 -1.21 16.63
N ARG A 52 10.91 -1.57 15.85
CA ARG A 52 10.54 -2.94 15.52
C ARG A 52 10.17 -3.04 14.04
N LEU A 53 10.63 -4.12 13.41
CA LEU A 53 10.19 -4.52 12.08
C LEU A 53 8.97 -5.43 12.21
N VAL A 54 8.01 -5.25 11.31
CA VAL A 54 6.79 -6.05 11.27
C VAL A 54 6.64 -6.60 9.85
N LEU A 55 6.39 -7.91 9.76
CA LEU A 55 6.14 -8.60 8.50
C LEU A 55 4.81 -9.37 8.58
N VAL A 56 4.11 -9.45 7.45
CA VAL A 56 2.92 -10.27 7.27
C VAL A 56 3.32 -11.54 6.53
N VAL A 57 3.74 -12.55 7.29
CA VAL A 57 4.31 -13.80 6.75
C VAL A 57 3.39 -14.48 5.74
N SER A 58 2.08 -14.50 5.98
CA SER A 58 1.11 -15.07 5.06
C SER A 58 1.13 -14.43 3.67
N ASN A 59 1.34 -13.11 3.60
CA ASN A 59 1.38 -12.38 2.33
C ASN A 59 2.71 -12.60 1.61
N VAL A 60 3.81 -12.74 2.38
CA VAL A 60 5.14 -13.09 1.86
C VAL A 60 5.11 -14.50 1.26
N ASP A 61 4.54 -15.47 1.96
CA ASP A 61 4.39 -16.87 1.49
C ASP A 61 3.52 -16.94 0.23
N HIS A 62 2.36 -16.27 0.22
CA HIS A 62 1.48 -16.23 -0.94
C HIS A 62 2.19 -15.66 -2.17
N PHE A 63 2.96 -14.59 -2.00
CA PHE A 63 3.72 -13.99 -3.09
C PHE A 63 4.86 -14.90 -3.56
N ALA A 64 5.56 -15.58 -2.65
CA ALA A 64 6.59 -16.55 -3.00
C ALA A 64 6.02 -17.68 -3.87
N ASP A 65 4.87 -18.22 -3.49
CA ASP A 65 4.18 -19.29 -4.22
C ASP A 65 3.71 -18.80 -5.61
N GLU A 66 3.09 -17.61 -5.70
CA GLU A 66 2.60 -17.02 -6.97
C GLU A 66 3.74 -16.79 -7.99
N TRP A 67 4.91 -16.38 -7.51
CA TRP A 67 6.07 -16.05 -8.36
C TRP A 67 7.12 -17.16 -8.43
N SER A 68 6.86 -18.32 -7.81
CA SER A 68 7.77 -19.47 -7.78
C SER A 68 9.17 -19.12 -7.23
N ILE A 69 9.22 -18.27 -6.20
CA ILE A 69 10.45 -17.84 -5.53
C ILE A 69 10.68 -18.72 -4.30
N PRO A 70 11.93 -19.18 -4.02
CA PRO A 70 12.23 -19.85 -2.76
C PRO A 70 11.84 -18.99 -1.55
N ARG A 71 11.19 -19.59 -0.56
CA ARG A 71 10.65 -18.86 0.60
C ARG A 71 11.73 -18.13 1.38
N ASP A 72 12.89 -18.77 1.58
CA ASP A 72 14.01 -18.17 2.30
C ASP A 72 14.52 -16.89 1.60
N ASP A 73 14.61 -16.91 0.27
CA ASP A 73 15.01 -15.74 -0.52
C ASP A 73 13.97 -14.62 -0.45
N MET A 74 12.68 -14.98 -0.50
CA MET A 74 11.59 -14.01 -0.40
C MET A 74 11.53 -13.36 0.99
N VAL A 75 11.71 -14.15 2.06
CA VAL A 75 11.78 -13.65 3.43
C VAL A 75 13.00 -12.76 3.62
N MET A 76 14.17 -13.17 3.11
CA MET A 76 15.40 -12.37 3.19
C MET A 76 15.25 -11.03 2.47
N TRP A 77 14.64 -11.03 1.28
CA TRP A 77 14.34 -9.80 0.57
C TRP A 77 13.35 -8.91 1.34
N ALA A 78 12.26 -9.48 1.85
CA ALA A 78 11.24 -8.71 2.58
C ALA A 78 11.83 -8.08 3.85
N LEU A 79 12.63 -8.83 4.61
CA LEU A 79 13.36 -8.32 5.78
C LEU A 79 14.32 -7.20 5.40
N THR A 80 15.09 -7.38 4.33
CA THR A 80 16.05 -6.37 3.86
C THR A 80 15.32 -5.09 3.44
N HIS A 81 14.23 -5.21 2.69
CA HIS A 81 13.38 -4.10 2.28
C HIS A 81 12.83 -3.33 3.48
N GLU A 82 12.27 -4.03 4.47
CA GLU A 82 11.74 -3.40 5.68
C GLU A 82 12.85 -2.75 6.51
N MET A 83 14.02 -3.38 6.62
CA MET A 83 15.17 -2.83 7.35
C MET A 83 15.71 -1.55 6.71
N VAL A 84 15.85 -1.54 5.38
CA VAL A 84 16.31 -0.34 4.65
C VAL A 84 15.33 0.80 4.86
N ASN A 85 14.03 0.55 4.70
CA ASN A 85 13.02 1.58 4.91
C ASN A 85 12.98 2.04 6.37
N HIS A 86 13.11 1.13 7.34
CA HIS A 86 13.22 1.48 8.74
C HIS A 86 14.42 2.41 9.00
N ALA A 87 15.59 2.10 8.44
CA ALA A 87 16.79 2.93 8.57
C ALA A 87 16.58 4.31 7.95
N VAL A 88 16.05 4.39 6.73
CA VAL A 88 15.77 5.67 6.05
C VAL A 88 14.77 6.51 6.83
N PHE A 89 13.66 5.91 7.28
CA PHE A 89 12.62 6.62 8.02
C PHE A 89 12.99 6.91 9.48
N SER A 90 14.05 6.32 10.01
CA SER A 90 14.59 6.68 11.33
C SER A 90 15.25 8.06 11.33
N ILE A 91 15.65 8.58 10.15
CA ILE A 91 16.27 9.89 9.98
C ILE A 91 15.19 10.99 10.04
N GLU A 92 15.17 11.77 11.13
CA GLU A 92 14.11 12.78 11.37
C GLU A 92 13.97 13.80 10.23
N PRO A 93 15.04 14.42 9.67
CA PRO A 93 14.88 15.37 8.57
C PRO A 93 14.19 14.77 7.34
N ILE A 94 14.47 13.50 7.00
CA ILE A 94 13.85 12.81 5.87
C ILE A 94 12.37 12.58 6.15
N ARG A 95 12.06 12.06 7.34
CA ARG A 95 10.70 11.81 7.80
C ARG A 95 9.86 13.09 7.81
N ALA A 96 10.41 14.18 8.35
CA ALA A 96 9.75 15.48 8.39
C ALA A 96 9.49 16.03 6.97
N ARG A 97 10.47 15.91 6.06
CA ARG A 97 10.29 16.35 4.66
C ARG A 97 9.22 15.55 3.94
N LEU A 98 9.23 14.22 4.08
CA LEU A 98 8.20 13.38 3.48
C LEU A 98 6.82 13.72 4.03
N ARG A 99 6.69 13.89 5.36
CA ARG A 99 5.43 14.31 6.00
C ARG A 99 4.90 15.61 5.40
N SER A 100 5.76 16.62 5.28
CA SER A 100 5.38 17.90 4.66
C SER A 100 4.90 17.73 3.20
N LEU A 101 5.54 16.87 2.40
CA LEU A 101 5.12 16.61 1.02
C LEU A 101 3.77 15.90 0.96
N VAL A 102 3.54 14.92 1.83
CA VAL A 102 2.27 14.19 1.94
C VAL A 102 1.15 15.14 2.37
N GLU A 103 1.38 16.00 3.37
CA GLU A 103 0.41 17.01 3.82
C GLU A 103 0.06 18.01 2.70
N GLN A 104 1.07 18.51 1.98
CA GLN A 104 0.86 19.39 0.81
C GLN A 104 0.09 18.71 -0.32
N PHE A 105 0.29 17.40 -0.51
CA PHE A 105 -0.49 16.64 -1.49
C PHE A 105 -1.93 16.45 -1.00
N ALA A 106 -2.11 15.96 0.22
CA ALA A 106 -3.42 15.69 0.81
C ALA A 106 -4.30 16.96 0.89
N GLY A 107 -3.70 18.11 1.19
CA GLY A 107 -4.39 19.41 1.22
C GLY A 107 -4.82 19.93 -0.16
N ARG A 108 -4.28 19.38 -1.25
CA ARG A 108 -4.69 19.71 -2.63
C ARG A 108 -5.78 18.79 -3.17
N VAL A 109 -5.97 17.63 -2.57
CA VAL A 109 -6.98 16.66 -3.01
C VAL A 109 -8.32 17.04 -2.41
N GLN A 110 -9.28 17.38 -3.27
CA GLN A 110 -10.67 17.64 -2.89
C GLN A 110 -11.36 16.29 -2.73
N TRP A 111 -11.27 15.70 -1.54
CA TRP A 111 -11.61 14.29 -1.36
C TRP A 111 -13.06 13.95 -1.69
N PHE A 112 -14.03 14.79 -1.33
CA PHE A 112 -15.44 14.55 -1.65
C PHE A 112 -16.21 15.87 -1.70
N THR A 113 -16.58 16.32 -2.90
CA THR A 113 -17.22 17.63 -3.08
C THR A 113 -18.75 17.52 -3.07
N SER A 114 -19.33 16.32 -3.27
CA SER A 114 -20.79 16.15 -3.22
C SER A 114 -21.27 14.77 -2.74
N PRO A 115 -22.47 14.65 -2.12
CA PRO A 115 -23.05 13.38 -1.66
C PRO A 115 -23.18 12.30 -2.75
N GLN A 116 -23.40 12.73 -4.00
CA GLN A 116 -23.48 11.84 -5.17
C GLN A 116 -22.13 11.20 -5.55
N GLU A 117 -20.99 11.83 -5.25
CA GLU A 117 -19.67 11.22 -5.42
C GLU A 117 -19.40 10.15 -4.35
N LEU A 118 -19.95 10.32 -3.15
CA LEU A 118 -19.87 9.33 -2.06
C LEU A 118 -20.62 8.04 -2.39
N VAL A 119 -21.82 8.18 -2.95
CA VAL A 119 -22.66 7.04 -3.36
C VAL A 119 -22.06 6.31 -4.56
N ALA A 120 -21.38 7.02 -5.46
CA ALA A 120 -20.69 6.43 -6.62
C ALA A 120 -19.27 5.91 -6.29
N PHE A 121 -18.72 6.23 -5.12
CA PHE A 121 -17.37 5.84 -4.73
C PHE A 121 -17.17 4.31 -4.66
N PRO A 122 -18.08 3.50 -4.07
CA PRO A 122 -17.99 2.03 -4.15
C PRO A 122 -17.89 1.55 -5.60
N GLN A 123 -18.74 2.07 -6.49
CA GLN A 123 -18.71 1.68 -7.90
C GLN A 123 -17.44 2.15 -8.64
N LYS A 124 -16.83 3.28 -8.23
CA LYS A 124 -15.52 3.71 -8.75
C LYS A 124 -14.38 2.83 -8.25
N VAL A 125 -14.45 2.34 -7.02
CA VAL A 125 -13.51 1.35 -6.47
C VAL A 125 -13.64 0.03 -7.24
N ASP A 126 -14.87 -0.43 -7.50
CA ASP A 126 -15.16 -1.66 -8.25
C ASP A 126 -14.87 -1.51 -9.77
N ALA A 127 -15.07 -0.34 -10.36
CA ALA A 127 -14.73 -0.08 -11.77
C ALA A 127 -13.21 0.08 -11.98
N ALA A 128 -12.50 0.69 -11.02
CA ALA A 128 -11.04 0.62 -10.98
C ALA A 128 -10.57 -0.83 -10.81
N GLN A 129 -11.33 -1.67 -10.10
CA GLN A 129 -11.04 -3.10 -9.98
C GLN A 129 -11.14 -3.85 -11.32
N HIS A 130 -12.20 -3.67 -12.11
CA HIS A 130 -12.34 -4.35 -13.41
C HIS A 130 -11.38 -3.85 -14.50
N HIS A 131 -10.93 -2.58 -14.43
CA HIS A 131 -9.84 -2.11 -15.29
C HIS A 131 -8.49 -2.68 -14.86
N VAL A 132 -8.29 -2.94 -13.55
CA VAL A 132 -7.08 -3.60 -13.02
C VAL A 132 -7.03 -5.08 -13.40
N ASP A 133 -8.18 -5.75 -13.57
CA ASP A 133 -8.24 -7.15 -14.01
C ASP A 133 -7.96 -7.33 -15.52
N GLY A 134 -8.06 -6.27 -16.33
CA GLY A 134 -7.73 -6.26 -17.77
C GLY A 134 -6.50 -5.42 -18.16
N GLY A 135 -5.95 -4.66 -17.23
CA GLY A 135 -4.88 -3.68 -17.44
C GLY A 135 -4.46 -3.13 -16.08
N GLY A 136 -3.64 -3.90 -15.38
CA GLY A 136 -3.23 -3.63 -14.01
C GLY A 136 -2.91 -2.16 -13.75
N ILE A 137 -3.47 -1.61 -12.66
CA ILE A 137 -2.77 -0.55 -11.94
C ILE A 137 -1.45 -1.20 -11.54
N GLN A 138 -0.43 -0.86 -12.32
CA GLN A 138 0.85 -1.51 -12.32
C GLN A 138 1.70 -1.02 -11.13
N LEU A 139 1.19 -1.16 -9.90
CA LEU A 139 2.01 -1.18 -8.70
C LEU A 139 2.82 -2.48 -8.52
N PRO A 140 2.61 -3.59 -9.28
CA PRO A 140 3.51 -4.75 -9.26
C PRO A 140 4.80 -4.60 -10.10
N MET A 141 4.88 -3.69 -11.09
CA MET A 141 6.12 -3.58 -11.90
C MET A 141 7.31 -3.10 -11.07
N ALA A 142 7.12 -2.06 -10.26
CA ALA A 142 8.21 -1.46 -9.49
C ALA A 142 8.77 -2.45 -8.44
N ARG A 143 7.89 -3.26 -7.84
CA ARG A 143 8.27 -4.29 -6.85
C ARG A 143 8.91 -5.51 -7.51
N SER A 144 8.35 -6.02 -8.61
CA SER A 144 8.88 -7.17 -9.35
C SER A 144 10.25 -6.90 -9.98
N GLN A 145 10.48 -5.71 -10.53
CA GLN A 145 11.79 -5.35 -11.11
C GLN A 145 12.85 -5.13 -10.03
N SER A 146 12.51 -4.48 -8.91
CA SER A 146 13.44 -4.28 -7.79
C SER A 146 13.80 -5.61 -7.11
N LEU A 147 12.83 -6.52 -6.98
CA LEU A 147 13.03 -7.87 -6.45
C LEU A 147 13.82 -8.75 -7.42
N LYS A 148 13.49 -8.77 -8.72
CA LYS A 148 14.28 -9.49 -9.74
C LYS A 148 15.70 -8.95 -9.83
N MET A 149 15.89 -7.65 -9.73
CA MET A 149 17.22 -7.03 -9.73
C MET A 149 18.00 -7.36 -8.46
N CYS A 150 17.37 -7.33 -7.27
CA CYS A 150 18.01 -7.75 -6.03
C CYS A 150 18.33 -9.25 -6.02
N LEU A 151 17.41 -10.12 -6.44
CA LEU A 151 17.67 -11.57 -6.55
C LEU A 151 18.77 -11.85 -7.57
N LYS A 152 18.80 -11.12 -8.69
CA LYS A 152 19.88 -11.21 -9.67
C LYS A 152 21.21 -10.79 -9.06
N VAL A 153 21.27 -9.65 -8.36
CA VAL A 153 22.47 -9.18 -7.64
C VAL A 153 22.89 -10.20 -6.57
N MET A 154 21.98 -10.71 -5.74
CA MET A 154 22.29 -11.72 -4.73
C MET A 154 22.79 -13.03 -5.36
N SER A 155 22.24 -13.44 -6.52
CA SER A 155 22.72 -14.61 -7.27
C SER A 155 24.10 -14.38 -7.90
N GLU A 156 24.42 -13.15 -8.32
CA GLU A 156 25.72 -12.77 -8.87
C GLU A 156 26.79 -12.56 -7.79
N THR A 157 26.39 -12.27 -6.56
CA THR A 157 27.28 -12.10 -5.40
C THR A 157 27.49 -13.41 -4.63
N GLY A 158 26.86 -14.50 -5.08
CA GLY A 158 26.88 -15.82 -4.43
C GLY A 158 28.15 -16.65 -4.71
N ASP A 159 29.16 -16.10 -5.38
CA ASP A 159 30.46 -16.77 -5.42
C ASP A 159 31.03 -16.82 -3.99
N PRO A 160 31.35 -18.01 -3.46
CA PRO A 160 31.88 -18.13 -2.11
C PRO A 160 33.19 -17.35 -2.03
N VAL A 161 33.26 -16.42 -1.08
CA VAL A 161 34.53 -15.81 -0.65
C VAL A 161 35.39 -16.94 -0.10
N GLU A 162 36.32 -17.45 -0.91
CA GLU A 162 37.33 -18.38 -0.43
C GLU A 162 38.12 -17.72 0.71
N PRO A 163 38.33 -18.41 1.85
CA PRO A 163 39.17 -17.87 2.90
C PRO A 163 40.59 -17.73 2.35
N GLU A 164 41.12 -16.51 2.36
CA GLU A 164 42.53 -16.24 2.05
C GLU A 164 43.41 -17.17 2.90
N GLN A 165 44.00 -18.17 2.25
CA GLN A 165 45.02 -19.01 2.86
C GLN A 165 46.29 -18.17 2.98
N GLY A 166 46.45 -17.57 4.16
CA GLY A 166 47.62 -16.81 4.56
C GLY A 166 48.91 -17.57 4.28
N ARG A 167 49.83 -16.85 3.65
CA ARG A 167 51.20 -17.26 3.35
C ARG A 167 52.16 -16.65 4.35
#